data_AF-A0A1C5LUI7-F1
#
_entry.id   AF-A0A1C5LUI7-F1
#
_cell.length_a   1.000
_cell.length_b   1.000
_cell.length_c   1.000
_cell.angle_alpha   90.00
_cell.angle_beta   90.00
_cell.angle_gamma   90.00
#
_symmetry.space_group_name_H-M   'P 1'
#
loop_
_entity.id
_entity.type
_entity.pdbx_description
1 polymer ?
#
loop_
_entity_poly.entity_id
_entity_poly.type
_entity_poly.pdbx_seq_one_letter_code
_entity_poly.pdbx_strand_id
1 'polypeptide(L)'
;MNQRPTREQVEFLRRQYPAGTRVTLHSMDDPQAPPPGTKGTVSYVDDMGQIGVKWDTGSSLSLIPGEDSFSKEPALEKTKHKRSRDLER
;
A
#
# COMPACT_ATOMS: atom_id res chain seq x y z
N MET A 1 -11.13 -10.63 16.09
CA MET A 1 -10.01 -10.61 17.06
C MET A 1 -9.25 -9.32 16.81
N ASN A 2 -9.50 -8.26 17.58
CA ASN A 2 -8.90 -6.93 17.33
C ASN A 2 -7.54 -6.86 18.03
N GLN A 3 -6.59 -7.63 17.53
CA GLN A 3 -5.25 -7.70 18.09
C GLN A 3 -4.50 -6.45 17.65
N ARG A 4 -4.36 -5.48 18.57
CA ARG A 4 -3.49 -4.32 18.35
C ARG A 4 -2.09 -4.83 17.99
N PRO A 5 -1.47 -4.33 16.91
CA PRO A 5 -0.16 -4.79 16.50
C PRO A 5 0.87 -4.49 17.59
N THR A 6 1.88 -5.34 17.70
CA THR A 6 3.01 -5.08 18.59
C THR A 6 3.86 -3.93 18.06
N ARG A 7 4.64 -3.30 18.92
CA ARG A 7 5.57 -2.23 18.51
C ARG A 7 6.51 -2.68 17.39
N GLU A 8 6.98 -3.92 17.43
CA GLU A 8 7.85 -4.49 16.39
C GLU A 8 7.13 -4.61 15.04
N GLN A 9 5.84 -4.98 15.04
CA GLN A 9 5.02 -5.01 13.82
C GLN A 9 4.81 -3.60 13.25
N VAL A 10 4.53 -2.62 14.11
CA VAL A 10 4.39 -1.22 13.70
C VAL A 10 5.72 -0.69 13.11
N GLU A 11 6.85 -0.97 13.74
CA GLU A 11 8.16 -0.57 13.22
C GLU A 11 8.49 -1.28 11.90
N PHE A 12 8.10 -2.55 11.75
CA PHE A 12 8.20 -3.25 10.48
C PHE A 12 7.38 -2.57 9.38
N LEU A 13 6.14 -2.18 9.67
CA LEU A 13 5.29 -1.44 8.74
C LEU A 13 5.89 -0.08 8.38
N ARG A 14 6.41 0.67 9.35
CA ARG A 14 7.13 1.95 9.11
C ARG A 14 8.33 1.79 8.20
N ARG A 15 9.05 0.66 8.31
CA ARG A 15 10.20 0.35 7.45
C ARG A 15 9.77 -0.12 6.05
N GLN A 16 8.67 -0.85 5.95
CA GLN A 16 8.14 -1.35 4.66
C GLN A 16 7.43 -0.25 3.86
N TYR A 17 6.78 0.68 4.55
CA TYR A 17 5.98 1.76 3.99
C TYR A 17 6.44 3.11 4.58
N PRO A 18 7.67 3.55 4.26
CA PRO A 18 8.11 4.88 4.66
C PRO A 18 7.28 5.97 3.96
N ALA A 19 7.23 7.16 4.54
CA ALA A 19 6.59 8.31 3.93
C ALA A 19 7.18 8.58 2.52
N GLY A 20 6.32 8.86 1.55
CA GLY A 20 6.67 9.00 0.14
C GLY A 20 6.51 7.72 -0.69
N THR A 21 6.30 6.56 -0.04
CA THR A 21 6.03 5.29 -0.75
C THR A 21 4.77 5.41 -1.60
N ARG A 22 4.85 4.95 -2.85
CA ARG A 22 3.73 4.93 -3.78
C ARG A 22 2.99 3.61 -3.62
N VAL A 23 1.67 3.68 -3.43
CA VAL A 23 0.80 2.51 -3.27
C VAL A 23 -0.38 2.60 -4.22
N THR A 24 -0.94 1.44 -4.56
CA THR A 24 -2.14 1.29 -5.38
C THR A 24 -3.17 0.50 -4.59
N LEU A 25 -4.39 1.04 -4.49
CA LEU A 25 -5.51 0.36 -3.84
C LEU A 25 -6.09 -0.70 -4.77
N HIS A 26 -6.36 -1.90 -4.27
CA HIS A 26 -7.11 -2.93 -5.00
C HIS A 26 -8.52 -3.08 -4.46
N SER A 27 -8.67 -3.07 -3.14
CA SER A 27 -9.97 -3.16 -2.47
C SER A 27 -9.84 -2.63 -1.04
N MET A 28 -10.85 -1.92 -0.57
CA MET A 28 -10.98 -1.42 0.81
C MET A 28 -12.45 -1.53 1.21
N ASP A 29 -12.71 -2.06 2.40
CA ASP A 29 -14.07 -2.25 2.93
C ASP A 29 -14.54 -0.96 3.64
N ASP A 30 -14.58 0.15 2.90
CA ASP A 30 -15.00 1.45 3.41
C ASP A 30 -15.92 2.19 2.40
N PRO A 31 -17.04 2.79 2.83
CA PRO A 31 -17.95 3.53 1.93
C PRO A 31 -17.33 4.79 1.28
N GLN A 32 -16.26 5.33 1.84
CA GLN A 32 -15.50 6.47 1.31
C GLN A 32 -14.22 6.02 0.60
N ALA A 33 -14.01 4.71 0.42
CA ALA A 33 -12.87 4.17 -0.28
C ALA A 33 -12.75 4.74 -1.70
N PRO A 34 -11.54 5.11 -2.13
CA PRO A 34 -11.29 5.42 -3.53
C PRO A 34 -11.59 4.19 -4.41
N PRO A 35 -11.87 4.39 -5.70
CA PRO A 35 -12.03 3.28 -6.63
C PRO A 35 -10.79 2.36 -6.66
N PRO A 36 -10.96 1.05 -6.85
CA PRO A 36 -9.86 0.14 -7.16
C PRO A 36 -8.96 0.66 -8.29
N GLY A 37 -7.66 0.52 -8.14
CA GLY A 37 -6.63 1.06 -9.04
C GLY A 37 -6.19 2.49 -8.70
N THR A 38 -6.83 3.15 -7.73
CA THR A 38 -6.39 4.50 -7.29
C THR A 38 -5.01 4.44 -6.67
N LYS A 39 -4.14 5.37 -7.07
CA LYS A 39 -2.80 5.53 -6.52
C LYS A 39 -2.78 6.51 -5.37
N GLY A 40 -1.87 6.31 -4.42
CA GLY A 40 -1.72 7.15 -3.25
C GLY A 40 -0.32 7.15 -2.66
N THR A 41 -0.02 8.17 -1.86
CA THR A 41 1.28 8.37 -1.19
C THR A 41 1.15 8.01 0.25
N VAL A 42 1.99 7.12 0.75
CA VAL A 42 2.12 6.94 2.20
C VAL A 42 2.60 8.26 2.81
N SER A 43 1.82 8.80 3.73
CA SER A 43 2.17 10.01 4.49
C SER A 43 2.77 9.66 5.84
N TYR A 44 2.25 8.64 6.51
CA TYR A 44 2.75 8.15 7.80
C TYR A 44 2.23 6.73 8.07
N VAL A 45 2.80 6.06 9.06
CA VAL A 45 2.23 4.87 9.69
C VAL A 45 1.99 5.26 11.15
N ASP A 46 0.81 4.99 11.69
CA ASP A 46 0.49 5.31 13.08
C ASP A 46 0.98 4.21 14.04
N ASP A 47 0.69 4.36 15.33
CA ASP A 47 0.99 3.38 16.37
C ASP A 47 -0.04 2.25 16.45
N MET A 48 -1.18 2.39 15.78
CA MET A 48 -2.19 1.35 15.61
C MET A 48 -1.88 0.42 14.43
N GLY A 49 -0.81 0.69 13.68
CA GLY A 49 -0.39 -0.08 12.51
C GLY A 49 -1.19 0.22 11.25
N GLN A 50 -1.93 1.32 11.20
CA GLN A 50 -2.55 1.80 9.98
C GLN A 50 -1.57 2.68 9.19
N ILE A 51 -1.66 2.59 7.86
CA ILE A 51 -0.80 3.30 6.93
C ILE A 51 -1.61 4.47 6.37
N GLY A 52 -1.38 5.69 6.88
CA GLY A 52 -2.04 6.88 6.37
C GLY A 52 -1.60 7.21 4.94
N VAL A 53 -2.53 7.16 3.98
CA VAL A 53 -2.27 7.42 2.56
C VAL A 53 -3.00 8.67 2.08
N LYS A 54 -2.27 9.54 1.39
CA LYS A 54 -2.85 10.62 0.57
C LYS A 54 -3.11 10.11 -0.83
N TRP A 55 -4.36 9.84 -1.15
CA TRP A 55 -4.79 9.36 -2.45
C TRP A 55 -4.76 10.49 -3.48
N ASP A 56 -4.43 10.14 -4.73
CA ASP A 56 -4.33 11.11 -5.83
C ASP A 56 -5.70 11.73 -6.17
N THR A 57 -6.80 11.09 -5.76
CA THR A 57 -8.17 11.62 -5.83
C THR A 57 -8.43 12.77 -4.85
N GLY A 58 -7.51 13.05 -3.93
CA GLY A 58 -7.64 14.09 -2.90
C GLY A 58 -8.12 13.56 -1.55
N SER A 59 -8.58 12.31 -1.46
CA SER A 59 -8.92 11.67 -0.20
C SER A 59 -7.68 11.37 0.65
N SER A 60 -7.83 11.42 1.97
CA SER A 60 -6.81 10.98 2.93
C SER A 60 -7.42 9.87 3.78
N LEU A 61 -7.09 8.63 3.47
CA LEU A 61 -7.59 7.44 4.18
C LEU A 61 -6.42 6.54 4.55
N SER A 62 -6.55 5.86 5.68
CA SER A 62 -5.54 4.91 6.16
C SER A 62 -5.83 3.52 5.62
N LEU A 63 -4.78 2.81 5.20
CA LEU A 63 -4.84 1.38 4.88
C LEU A 63 -4.59 0.56 6.13
N ILE A 64 -5.36 -0.50 6.32
CA ILE A 64 -5.24 -1.48 7.40
C ILE A 64 -4.63 -2.77 6.82
N PRO A 65 -3.36 -3.08 7.13
CA PRO A 65 -2.75 -4.32 6.69
C PRO A 65 -3.53 -5.55 7.17
N GLY A 66 -4.00 -6.37 6.23
CA GLY A 66 -4.77 -7.59 6.52
C GLY A 66 -6.27 -7.44 6.33
N GLU A 67 -6.81 -6.23 6.32
CA GLU A 67 -8.21 -5.94 5.93
C GLU A 67 -8.25 -5.35 4.52
N ASP A 68 -7.41 -4.36 4.24
CA ASP A 68 -7.34 -3.73 2.92
C ASP A 68 -6.40 -4.49 1.97
N SER A 69 -6.79 -4.53 0.70
CA SER A 69 -6.00 -5.08 -0.38
C SER A 69 -5.33 -3.96 -1.17
N PHE A 70 -4.01 -3.92 -1.14
CA PHE A 70 -3.20 -2.90 -1.79
C PHE A 70 -1.81 -3.44 -2.15
N SER A 71 -1.11 -2.75 -3.04
CA SER A 71 0.28 -3.06 -3.39
C SER A 71 1.14 -1.82 -3.35
N LYS A 72 2.37 -1.94 -2.82
CA LYS A 72 3.40 -0.92 -3.04
C LYS A 72 3.89 -1.01 -4.48
N GLU A 73 3.98 0.14 -5.13
CA GLU A 73 4.71 0.21 -6.39
C GLU A 73 6.19 0.01 -6.06
N PRO A 74 6.91 -0.85 -6.79
CA PRO A 74 8.36 -0.89 -6.66
C PRO A 74 8.86 0.52 -6.98
N ALA A 75 9.69 1.08 -6.09
CA ALA A 75 10.51 2.22 -6.45
C ALA A 75 11.20 1.81 -7.76
N LEU A 76 11.02 2.62 -8.82
CA LEU A 76 11.62 2.35 -10.12
C LEU A 76 13.15 2.45 -9.98
N GLU A 77 13.76 1.41 -9.40
CA GLU A 77 15.13 1.08 -9.68
C GLU A 77 15.15 0.64 -11.14
N LYS A 78 15.84 1.45 -11.93
CA LYS A 78 16.11 1.23 -13.35
C LYS A 78 16.55 -0.24 -13.55
N THR A 79 16.03 -0.86 -14.62
CA THR A 79 16.36 -2.18 -15.20
C THR A 79 15.93 -3.39 -14.36
N LYS A 80 15.07 -4.29 -14.85
CA LYS A 80 15.35 -5.17 -16.01
C LYS A 80 14.09 -5.48 -16.82
N HIS A 81 14.15 -5.12 -18.10
CA HIS A 81 13.50 -5.89 -19.16
C HIS A 81 13.82 -7.38 -19.00
N LYS A 82 12.79 -8.24 -18.99
CA LYS A 82 12.77 -9.41 -19.86
C LYS A 82 11.33 -9.82 -20.15
N ARG A 83 10.86 -9.33 -21.31
CA ARG A 83 9.88 -10.03 -22.15
C ARG A 83 10.39 -11.44 -22.45
N SER A 84 9.49 -12.40 -22.37
CA SER A 84 9.25 -13.50 -23.34
C SER A 84 8.24 -14.45 -22.68
N ARG A 85 6.92 -14.31 -22.88
CA ARG A 85 6.17 -14.90 -24.00
C ARG A 85 7.00 -15.40 -25.18
N ASP A 86 7.14 -16.72 -25.23
CA ASP A 86 7.11 -17.59 -26.41
C ASP A 86 6.48 -18.90 -25.86
N LEU A 87 5.19 -19.20 -26.01
CA LEU A 87 4.42 -19.59 -27.19
C LEU A 87 5.13 -20.63 -28.07
N GLU A 88 4.59 -21.86 -27.99
CA GLU A 88 4.55 -22.93 -28.99
C GLU A 88 5.81 -23.25 -29.82
N ARG A 89 6.35 -24.46 -29.60
CA ARG A 89 6.50 -25.43 -30.70
C ARG A 89 6.49 -26.87 -30.20
#